data_AF-A0A6L9QD63-F1
#
_entry.id   AF-A0A6L9QD63-F1
#
_cell.length_a   1.000
_cell.length_b   1.000
_cell.length_c   1.000
_cell.angle_alpha   90.00
_cell.angle_beta   90.00
_cell.angle_gamma   90.00
#
_symmetry.space_group_name_H-M   'P 1'
#
loop_
_entity.id
_entity.type
_entity.pdbx_description
1 polymer ?
#
loop_
_entity_poly.entity_id
_entity_poly.type
_entity_poly.pdbx_seq_one_letter_code
_entity_poly.pdbx_strand_id
1 'polypeptide(L)'
;MSGDHTHRPVHGTAAGDPYVALPPTTVDATASGPARLIVAWPGFDPPRTAAALAAAVPMTGVPVWRVFLDLPGRSPGGLGSGAILETEAIEAYCAAVDGAAERLPAALADIRRDLAIPDGPVALAGFSA
;
A
#
# COMPACT_ATOMS: atom_id res chain seq x y z
N MET A 1 -21.01 9.09 -16.78
CA MET A 1 -20.65 7.83 -16.10
C MET A 1 -19.32 8.09 -15.38
N SER A 2 -19.08 7.84 -14.10
CA SER A 2 -19.79 7.14 -13.04
C SER A 2 -19.29 7.75 -11.71
N GLY A 3 -20.21 8.23 -10.87
CA GLY A 3 -19.90 8.75 -9.52
C GLY A 3 -19.79 7.65 -8.46
N ASP A 4 -19.76 6.38 -8.85
CA ASP A 4 -19.88 5.24 -7.93
C ASP A 4 -18.52 4.79 -7.33
N HIS A 5 -17.40 5.26 -7.90
CA HIS A 5 -16.06 4.87 -7.47
C HIS A 5 -15.58 5.56 -6.19
N THR A 6 -16.26 6.64 -5.74
CA THR A 6 -15.80 7.44 -4.61
C THR A 6 -16.12 6.83 -3.25
N HIS A 7 -16.95 5.78 -3.20
CA HIS A 7 -17.41 5.17 -1.95
C HIS A 7 -17.14 3.67 -1.84
N ARG A 8 -16.49 3.05 -2.83
CA ARG A 8 -16.17 1.61 -2.81
C ARG A 8 -14.66 1.38 -2.90
N PRO A 9 -14.16 0.29 -2.30
CA PRO A 9 -12.79 -0.16 -2.51
C PRO A 9 -12.47 -0.30 -4.00
N VAL A 10 -11.28 0.17 -4.39
CA VAL A 10 -10.73 0.02 -5.73
C VAL A 10 -9.60 -1.00 -5.67
N HIS A 11 -9.58 -1.92 -6.64
CA HIS A 11 -8.52 -2.90 -6.81
C HIS A 11 -7.84 -2.65 -8.15
N GLY A 12 -6.51 -2.70 -8.18
CA GLY A 12 -5.76 -2.45 -9.41
C GLY A 12 -4.33 -2.95 -9.33
N THR A 13 -3.54 -2.52 -10.31
CA THR A 13 -2.11 -2.83 -10.41
C THR A 13 -1.36 -1.53 -10.72
N ALA A 14 -0.32 -1.23 -9.95
CA ALA A 14 0.45 0.00 -10.05
C ALA A 14 1.94 -0.35 -10.11
N ALA A 15 2.65 0.13 -11.14
CA ALA A 15 4.04 -0.27 -11.41
C ALA A 15 4.31 -1.80 -11.38
N GLY A 16 3.30 -2.59 -11.74
CA GLY A 16 3.37 -4.06 -11.77
C GLY A 16 2.92 -4.77 -10.50
N ASP A 17 2.67 -4.05 -9.39
CA ASP A 17 2.24 -4.68 -8.12
C ASP A 17 0.73 -4.48 -7.87
N PRO A 18 0.04 -5.50 -7.32
CA PRO A 18 -1.35 -5.35 -6.89
C PRO A 18 -1.51 -4.31 -5.78
N TYR A 19 -2.62 -3.57 -5.84
CA TYR A 19 -3.03 -2.67 -4.76
C TYR A 19 -4.52 -2.75 -4.44
N VAL A 20 -4.86 -2.37 -3.20
CA VAL A 20 -6.23 -2.13 -2.75
C VAL A 20 -6.30 -0.71 -2.20
N ALA A 21 -7.22 0.10 -2.72
CA ALA A 21 -7.44 1.46 -2.24
C ALA A 21 -8.81 1.56 -1.58
N LEU A 22 -8.83 2.00 -0.33
CA LEU A 22 -10.06 2.23 0.41
C LEU A 22 -10.36 3.74 0.46
N PRO A 23 -11.54 4.20 0.00
CA PRO A 23 -11.89 5.61 -0.02
C PRO A 23 -12.07 6.18 1.39
N PRO A 24 -11.94 7.50 1.59
CA PRO A 24 -12.48 8.13 2.78
C PRO A 24 -13.96 7.78 2.96
N THR A 25 -14.36 7.55 4.20
CA THR A 25 -15.70 7.16 4.63
C THR A 25 -16.31 8.26 5.50
N THR A 26 -17.63 8.22 5.68
CA THR A 26 -18.36 9.21 6.49
C THR A 26 -18.03 9.16 7.98
N VAL A 27 -17.42 8.07 8.46
CA VAL A 27 -16.95 7.92 9.84
C VAL A 27 -15.55 8.47 10.06
N ASP A 28 -14.86 8.88 8.99
CA ASP A 28 -13.52 9.45 9.11
C ASP A 28 -13.55 10.89 9.60
N ALA A 29 -12.43 11.35 10.15
CA ALA A 29 -12.28 12.74 10.58
C ALA A 29 -12.45 13.74 9.40
N THR A 30 -12.41 15.03 9.68
CA THR A 30 -12.25 16.01 8.59
C THR A 30 -10.77 16.13 8.24
N ALA A 31 -10.43 16.01 6.96
CA ALA A 31 -9.05 16.18 6.51
C ALA A 31 -8.57 17.62 6.80
N SER A 32 -7.50 17.75 7.59
CA SER A 32 -6.92 19.04 7.99
C SER A 32 -5.58 19.34 7.29
N GLY A 33 -5.00 18.36 6.59
CA GLY A 33 -3.69 18.46 5.92
C GLY A 33 -3.77 18.46 4.39
N PRO A 34 -2.64 18.70 3.70
CA PRO A 34 -2.56 18.70 2.24
C PRO A 34 -2.50 17.29 1.62
N ALA A 35 -2.18 16.26 2.41
CA ALA A 35 -2.17 14.89 1.93
C ALA A 35 -3.57 14.43 1.53
N ARG A 36 -3.65 13.67 0.44
CA ARG A 36 -4.91 13.09 -0.07
C ARG A 36 -4.88 11.57 -0.12
N LEU A 37 -3.70 10.98 0.10
CA LEU A 37 -3.53 9.54 0.16
C LEU A 37 -2.43 9.12 1.14
N ILE A 38 -2.58 7.92 1.71
CA ILE A 38 -1.54 7.14 2.38
C ILE A 38 -1.23 5.91 1.54
N VAL A 39 0.06 5.61 1.33
CA VAL A 39 0.50 4.30 0.83
C VAL A 39 0.99 3.47 2.00
N ALA A 40 0.48 2.25 2.12
CA ALA A 40 0.82 1.28 3.15
C ALA A 40 1.33 -0.01 2.52
N TRP A 41 2.51 -0.49 2.94
CA TRP A 41 3.00 -1.81 2.55
C TRP A 41 2.75 -2.88 3.63
N PRO A 42 2.38 -4.12 3.23
CA PRO A 42 2.37 -5.27 4.11
C PRO A 42 3.79 -5.65 4.53
N GLY A 43 3.88 -6.45 5.60
CA GLY A 43 5.15 -7.06 5.99
C GLY A 43 5.46 -8.31 5.16
N PHE A 44 6.65 -8.87 5.37
CA PHE A 44 7.01 -10.16 4.79
C PHE A 44 6.27 -11.33 5.43
N ASP A 45 5.95 -11.20 6.71
CA ASP A 45 5.10 -12.11 7.49
C ASP A 45 3.67 -11.57 7.66
N PRO A 46 2.69 -12.43 7.99
CA PRO A 46 1.28 -12.06 7.96
C PRO A 46 0.95 -10.80 8.78
N PRO A 47 0.17 -9.85 8.21
CA PRO A 47 -0.45 -9.84 6.88
C PRO A 47 0.53 -9.52 5.74
N ARG A 48 0.51 -10.36 4.70
CA ARG A 48 1.56 -10.38 3.66
C ARG A 48 1.15 -9.84 2.28
N THR A 49 -0.07 -9.34 2.17
CA THR A 49 -0.61 -8.79 0.92
C THR A 49 -1.38 -7.51 1.22
N ALA A 50 -1.54 -6.66 0.21
CA ALA A 50 -2.34 -5.45 0.24
C ALA A 50 -3.74 -5.74 0.75
N ALA A 51 -4.40 -6.77 0.23
CA ALA A 51 -5.74 -7.16 0.67
C ALA A 51 -5.76 -7.65 2.12
N ALA A 52 -4.76 -8.43 2.55
CA ALA A 52 -4.68 -8.91 3.93
C ALA A 52 -4.42 -7.76 4.92
N LEU A 53 -3.54 -6.82 4.57
CA LEU A 53 -3.26 -5.65 5.40
C LEU A 53 -4.47 -4.71 5.44
N ALA A 54 -5.13 -4.47 4.31
CA ALA A 54 -6.36 -3.67 4.25
C ALA A 54 -7.48 -4.24 5.14
N ALA A 55 -7.59 -5.58 5.21
CA ALA A 55 -8.56 -6.25 6.07
C ALA A 55 -8.17 -6.20 7.56
N ALA A 56 -6.88 -6.37 7.87
CA ALA A 56 -6.38 -6.38 9.24
C ALA A 56 -6.33 -4.97 9.88
N VAL A 57 -5.92 -3.97 9.10
CA VAL A 57 -5.72 -2.59 9.54
C VAL A 57 -6.30 -1.64 8.48
N PRO A 58 -7.64 -1.51 8.40
CA PRO A 58 -8.28 -0.67 7.39
C PRO A 58 -8.03 0.84 7.59
N MET A 59 -7.42 1.26 8.70
CA MET A 59 -7.20 2.67 9.06
C MET A 59 -8.50 3.49 9.09
N THR A 60 -9.56 2.94 9.70
CA THR A 60 -10.80 3.68 9.96
C THR A 60 -10.50 4.91 10.83
N GLY A 61 -11.14 6.05 10.51
CA GLY A 61 -10.90 7.34 11.13
C GLY A 61 -9.97 8.25 10.33
N VAL A 62 -9.22 7.69 9.36
CA VAL A 62 -8.23 8.44 8.58
C VAL A 62 -8.87 9.01 7.30
N PRO A 63 -8.95 10.34 7.14
CA PRO A 63 -9.82 10.97 6.14
C PRO A 63 -9.15 11.19 4.78
N VAL A 64 -8.39 10.20 4.33
CA VAL A 64 -7.69 10.21 3.04
C VAL A 64 -7.82 8.84 2.37
N TRP A 65 -7.50 8.75 1.09
CA TRP A 65 -7.43 7.44 0.44
C TRP A 65 -6.36 6.58 1.12
N ARG A 66 -6.71 5.34 1.45
CA ARG A 66 -5.82 4.39 2.12
C ARG A 66 -5.45 3.33 1.12
N VAL A 67 -4.26 3.42 0.57
CA VAL A 67 -3.79 2.56 -0.51
C VAL A 67 -2.82 1.55 0.06
N PHE A 68 -3.17 0.28 -0.03
CA PHE A 68 -2.35 -0.85 0.38
C PHE A 68 -1.70 -1.43 -0.87
N LEU A 69 -0.37 -1.47 -0.92
CA LEU A 69 0.40 -1.85 -2.11
C LEU A 69 1.26 -3.08 -1.78
N ASP A 70 1.23 -4.11 -2.63
CA ASP A 70 2.10 -5.27 -2.48
C ASP A 70 3.59 -4.91 -2.62
N LEU A 71 4.45 -5.66 -1.94
CA LEU A 71 5.90 -5.56 -2.10
C LEU A 71 6.37 -6.35 -3.34
N PRO A 72 7.36 -5.85 -4.10
CA PRO A 72 7.99 -6.61 -5.18
C PRO A 72 8.65 -7.89 -4.69
N GLY A 73 8.78 -8.85 -5.60
CA GLY A 73 9.72 -9.97 -5.43
C GLY A 73 9.43 -10.88 -4.23
N ARG A 74 8.22 -10.79 -3.68
CA ARG A 74 7.86 -11.48 -2.44
C ARG A 74 7.88 -13.01 -2.59
N SER A 75 8.48 -13.70 -1.61
CA SER A 75 8.43 -15.16 -1.51
C SER A 75 7.08 -15.67 -0.93
N PRO A 76 6.49 -16.77 -1.44
CA PRO A 76 5.25 -17.34 -0.93
C PRO A 76 5.29 -17.71 0.56
N GLY A 77 6.48 -18.03 1.08
CA GLY A 77 6.69 -18.55 2.43
C GLY A 77 6.71 -17.50 3.54
N GLY A 78 7.00 -16.23 3.24
CA GLY A 78 7.34 -15.22 4.26
C GLY A 78 8.78 -15.35 4.76
N LEU A 79 9.14 -14.55 5.77
CA LEU A 79 10.45 -14.57 6.42
C LEU A 79 10.26 -15.25 7.77
N GLY A 80 10.12 -16.58 7.78
CA GLY A 80 9.93 -17.33 9.03
C GLY A 80 10.96 -16.97 10.10
N SER A 81 10.66 -17.22 11.38
CA SER A 81 11.42 -16.68 12.52
C SER A 81 12.93 -16.99 12.56
N GLY A 82 13.41 -18.01 11.83
CA GLY A 82 14.83 -18.28 11.62
C GLY A 82 15.37 -17.85 10.25
N ALA A 83 14.51 -17.60 9.27
CA ALA A 83 14.89 -17.27 7.90
C ALA A 83 15.59 -15.92 7.81
N ILE A 84 15.26 -14.95 8.67
CA ILE A 84 15.95 -13.64 8.67
C ILE A 84 17.44 -13.72 9.08
N LEU A 85 17.90 -14.89 9.54
CA LEU A 85 19.31 -15.15 9.83
C LEU A 85 20.07 -15.69 8.61
N GLU A 86 19.36 -16.10 7.56
CA GLU A 86 19.93 -16.59 6.30
C GLU A 86 20.23 -15.42 5.36
N THR A 87 21.41 -15.44 4.72
CA THR A 87 21.86 -14.35 3.85
C THR A 87 20.90 -14.13 2.68
N GLU A 88 20.42 -15.19 2.04
CA GLU A 88 19.54 -15.13 0.88
C GLU A 88 18.19 -14.48 1.24
N ALA A 89 17.71 -14.70 2.46
CA ALA A 89 16.47 -14.11 2.94
C ALA A 89 16.62 -12.61 3.23
N ILE A 90 17.76 -12.20 3.79
CA ILE A 90 18.11 -10.78 3.98
C ILE A 90 18.27 -10.09 2.62
N GLU A 91 18.97 -10.71 1.67
CA GLU A 91 19.16 -10.16 0.32
C GLU A 91 17.82 -9.99 -0.41
N ALA A 92 16.94 -10.99 -0.32
CA ALA A 92 15.59 -10.89 -0.88
C ALA A 92 14.76 -9.78 -0.21
N TYR A 93 14.92 -9.60 1.11
CA TYR A 93 14.29 -8.51 1.84
C TYR A 93 14.77 -7.14 1.33
N CYS A 94 16.09 -6.92 1.28
CA CYS A 94 16.68 -5.68 0.79
C CYS A 94 16.25 -5.39 -0.64
N ALA A 95 16.31 -6.38 -1.53
CA ALA A 95 15.91 -6.22 -2.92
C ALA A 95 14.44 -5.80 -3.07
N ALA A 96 13.55 -6.30 -2.19
CA ALA A 96 12.15 -5.89 -2.24
C ALA A 96 11.96 -4.45 -1.73
N VAL A 97 12.68 -4.05 -0.68
CA VAL A 97 12.60 -2.69 -0.13
C VAL A 97 13.12 -1.67 -1.14
N ASP A 98 14.29 -1.94 -1.72
CA ASP A 98 14.88 -1.10 -2.77
C ASP A 98 13.95 -1.03 -3.98
N GLY A 99 13.46 -2.18 -4.45
CA GLY A 99 12.53 -2.23 -5.58
C GLY A 99 11.18 -1.55 -5.29
N ALA A 100 10.73 -1.49 -4.04
CA ALA A 100 9.52 -0.76 -3.66
C ALA A 100 9.77 0.75 -3.67
N ALA A 101 10.90 1.20 -3.11
CA ALA A 101 11.28 2.61 -3.09
C ALA A 101 11.50 3.17 -4.50
N GLU A 102 12.20 2.42 -5.36
CA GLU A 102 12.48 2.80 -6.75
C GLU A 102 11.19 2.91 -7.59
N ARG A 103 10.23 2.00 -7.38
CA ARG A 103 8.99 1.96 -8.18
C ARG A 103 7.87 2.82 -7.61
N LEU A 104 8.00 3.31 -6.37
CA LEU A 104 6.98 4.14 -5.73
C LEU A 104 6.53 5.35 -6.58
N PRO A 105 7.41 6.13 -7.23
CA PRO A 105 6.96 7.26 -8.06
C PRO A 105 6.05 6.83 -9.21
N ALA A 106 6.38 5.73 -9.89
CA ALA A 106 5.56 5.18 -10.97
C ALA A 106 4.23 4.63 -10.44
N ALA A 107 4.26 3.91 -9.32
CA ALA A 107 3.06 3.39 -8.68
C ALA A 107 2.11 4.53 -8.25
N LEU A 108 2.65 5.62 -7.68
CA LEU A 108 1.85 6.80 -7.32
C LEU A 108 1.21 7.47 -8.52
N ALA A 109 1.90 7.55 -9.66
CA ALA A 109 1.35 8.12 -10.88
C ALA A 109 0.15 7.28 -11.40
N ASP A 110 0.26 5.95 -11.36
CA ASP A 110 -0.83 5.04 -11.71
C ASP A 110 -2.01 5.18 -10.73
N ILE A 111 -1.75 5.10 -9.42
CA ILE A 111 -2.77 5.20 -8.38
C ILE A 111 -3.50 6.54 -8.44
N ARG A 112 -2.79 7.66 -8.63
CA ARG A 112 -3.41 8.99 -8.74
C ARG A 112 -4.31 9.09 -9.96
N ARG A 113 -3.90 8.52 -11.08
CA ARG A 113 -4.71 8.45 -12.30
C ARG A 113 -5.99 7.65 -12.04
N ASP A 114 -5.86 6.47 -11.43
CA ASP A 114 -6.98 5.56 -11.18
C ASP A 114 -8.00 6.13 -10.18
N LEU A 115 -7.51 6.86 -9.17
CA LEU A 115 -8.33 7.47 -8.12
C LEU A 115 -8.74 8.92 -8.41
N ALA A 116 -8.32 9.48 -9.56
CA ALA A 116 -8.49 10.88 -9.93
C ALA A 116 -8.02 11.87 -8.83
N ILE A 117 -6.88 11.58 -8.20
CA ILE A 117 -6.27 12.41 -7.14
C ILE A 117 -5.19 13.31 -7.78
N PRO A 118 -5.20 14.63 -7.51
CA PRO A 118 -4.16 15.53 -8.00
C PRO A 118 -2.79 15.23 -7.36
N ASP A 119 -1.73 15.71 -8.00
CA ASP A 119 -0.40 15.67 -7.41
C ASP A 119 -0.33 16.44 -6.08
N GLY A 120 0.52 15.95 -5.18
CA GLY A 120 0.71 16.56 -3.87
C GLY A 120 1.46 15.64 -2.89
N PRO A 121 1.51 16.03 -1.62
CA PRO A 121 2.12 15.22 -0.57
C PRO A 121 1.44 13.86 -0.42
N VAL A 122 2.25 12.83 -0.19
CA VAL A 122 1.81 11.48 0.16
C VAL A 122 2.30 11.15 1.56
N ALA A 123 1.45 10.50 2.35
CA ALA A 123 1.87 9.91 3.60
C ALA A 123 2.21 8.43 3.38
N LEU A 124 3.19 7.91 4.13
CA LEU A 124 3.65 6.53 4.00
C LEU A 124 3.44 5.82 5.33
N ALA A 125 3.08 4.54 5.24
CA ALA A 125 2.99 3.61 6.36
C ALA A 125 3.59 2.27 5.95
N GLY A 126 4.10 1.52 6.91
CA GLY A 126 4.67 0.20 6.69
C GLY A 126 4.99 -0.45 8.03
N PHE A 127 5.06 -1.77 8.04
CA PHE A 127 5.46 -2.53 9.21
C PHE A 127 6.32 -3.72 8.78
N SER A 128 7.45 -3.91 9.47
CA SER A 128 8.31 -5.09 9.31
C SER A 128 8.80 -5.31 7.88
N ALA A 129 8.92 -4.22 7.14
CA ALA A 129 9.55 -4.09 5.84
C ALA A 129 10.70 -3.10 5.97
#